data_AF-A0A316EDU7-F1
#
_entry.id   AF-A0A316EDU7-F1
#
_cell.length_a   1.000
_cell.length_b   1.000
_cell.length_c   1.000
_cell.angle_alpha   90.00
_cell.angle_beta   90.00
_cell.angle_gamma   90.00
#
_symmetry.space_group_name_H-M   'P 1'
#
loop_
_entity.id
_entity.type
_entity.pdbx_description
1 polymer ?
#
loop_
_entity_poly.entity_id
_entity_poly.type
_entity_poly.pdbx_seq_one_letter_code
_entity_poly.pdbx_strand_id
1 'polypeptide(L)'
;MDQATADAALAPGNAIFGEEDDQIFLGRVTWTPPARSKVDSTLRIVILDKRSHLTPGWIAVKSDRQDEVGSGWDGSLDAAAERYSWLHDFDTRQLDGSYGGASTFITSSLDASPVTFQTVLRPARPGTPPGSAIATAPAAVGDLMIVLISVGPDGEVHWAHRQLN
;
A
#
# COMPACT_ATOMS: atom_id res chain seq x y z
N MET A 1 17.80 0.82 3.58
CA MET A 1 17.91 1.63 2.35
C MET A 1 18.19 3.06 2.78
N ASP A 2 18.95 3.83 1.99
CA ASP A 2 19.11 5.28 2.24
C ASP A 2 18.13 6.12 1.41
N GLN A 3 17.98 7.41 1.76
CA GLN A 3 17.08 8.34 1.08
C GLN A 3 17.48 8.54 -0.39
N ALA A 4 18.77 8.69 -0.68
CA ALA A 4 19.26 8.96 -2.03
C ALA A 4 18.90 7.84 -3.02
N THR A 5 18.94 6.59 -2.58
CA THR A 5 18.52 5.45 -3.39
C THR A 5 17.01 5.47 -3.66
N ALA A 6 16.20 5.83 -2.66
CA ALA A 6 14.75 5.99 -2.82
C ALA A 6 14.40 7.11 -3.80
N ASP A 7 15.05 8.28 -3.68
CA ASP A 7 14.87 9.42 -4.56
C ASP A 7 15.20 9.06 -6.02
N ALA A 8 16.35 8.41 -6.23
CA ALA A 8 16.76 7.97 -7.55
C ALA A 8 15.77 6.96 -8.18
N ALA A 9 15.23 6.05 -7.37
CA ALA A 9 14.26 5.05 -7.84
C ALA A 9 12.93 5.70 -8.27
N LEU A 10 12.47 6.72 -7.55
CA LEU A 10 11.18 7.38 -7.78
C LEU A 10 11.25 8.60 -8.71
N ALA A 11 12.44 9.06 -9.11
CA ALA A 11 12.60 10.14 -10.08
C ALA A 11 11.86 9.86 -11.41
N PRO A 12 11.20 10.84 -12.05
CA PRO A 12 11.15 12.27 -11.69
C PRO A 12 10.12 12.63 -10.61
N GLY A 13 9.41 11.64 -10.04
CA GLY A 13 8.53 11.83 -8.89
C GLY A 13 9.32 12.05 -7.59
N ASN A 14 8.58 12.21 -6.49
CA ASN A 14 9.16 12.45 -5.17
C ASN A 14 9.01 11.22 -4.27
N ALA A 15 10.11 10.78 -3.66
CA ALA A 15 10.04 9.87 -2.53
C ALA A 15 9.54 10.62 -1.29
N ILE A 16 8.99 9.87 -0.34
CA ILE A 16 8.74 10.36 1.01
C ILE A 16 10.09 10.52 1.70
N PHE A 17 10.26 11.68 2.32
CA PHE A 17 11.43 11.98 3.13
C PHE A 17 11.36 11.21 4.45
N GLY A 18 12.36 10.36 4.70
CA GLY A 18 12.57 9.72 6.01
C GLY A 18 13.36 10.65 6.94
N GLU A 19 13.02 10.61 8.23
CA GLU A 19 13.76 11.32 9.29
C GLU A 19 14.87 10.41 9.90
N GLU A 20 15.58 10.93 10.89
CA GLU A 20 16.49 10.12 11.70
C GLU A 20 15.71 8.99 12.40
N ASP A 21 16.30 7.79 12.45
CA ASP A 21 15.69 6.53 12.94
C ASP A 21 14.52 5.95 12.12
N ASP A 22 14.09 6.62 11.04
CA ASP A 22 13.11 6.06 10.13
C ASP A 22 13.71 4.94 9.28
N GLN A 23 12.91 3.91 9.02
CA GLN A 23 13.28 2.80 8.15
C GLN A 23 12.59 2.93 6.79
N ILE A 24 13.39 3.21 5.76
CA ILE A 24 12.92 3.32 4.38
C ILE A 24 12.89 1.93 3.73
N PHE A 25 11.73 1.57 3.17
CA PHE A 25 11.54 0.41 2.32
C PHE A 25 11.25 0.83 0.89
N LEU A 26 12.02 0.27 -0.05
CA LEU A 26 11.79 0.39 -1.48
C LEU A 26 11.44 -0.98 -2.03
N GLY A 27 10.34 -1.08 -2.76
CA GLY A 27 9.86 -2.33 -3.34
C GLY A 27 9.38 -2.15 -4.77
N ARG A 28 9.21 -3.27 -5.47
CA ARG A 28 8.61 -3.33 -6.80
C ARG A 28 7.58 -4.44 -6.80
N VAL A 29 6.34 -4.11 -7.11
CA VAL A 29 5.28 -5.09 -7.27
C VAL A 29 5.02 -5.33 -8.75
N THR A 30 4.80 -6.59 -9.08
CA THR A 30 4.40 -7.01 -10.43
C THR A 30 3.16 -7.88 -10.29
N TRP A 31 2.27 -7.83 -11.27
CA TRP A 31 1.11 -8.69 -11.30
C TRP A 31 0.79 -9.09 -12.73
N THR A 32 0.13 -10.22 -12.85
CA THR A 32 -0.52 -10.63 -14.10
C THR A 32 -2.02 -10.61 -13.85
N PRO A 33 -2.81 -9.91 -14.67
CA PRO A 33 -4.26 -9.96 -14.58
C PRO A 33 -4.74 -11.42 -14.58
N PRO A 34 -5.55 -11.86 -13.61
CA PRO A 34 -6.18 -13.17 -13.70
C PRO A 34 -6.99 -13.29 -15.00
N ALA A 35 -7.02 -14.48 -15.61
CA ALA A 35 -7.76 -14.72 -16.87
C ALA A 35 -9.26 -14.35 -16.79
N ARG A 36 -9.81 -14.23 -15.59
CA ARG A 36 -11.20 -13.86 -15.29
C ARG A 36 -11.40 -12.39 -14.90
N SER A 37 -10.37 -11.54 -15.01
CA SER A 37 -10.54 -10.10 -14.74
C SER A 37 -11.56 -9.51 -15.70
N LYS A 38 -12.52 -8.75 -15.16
CA LYS A 38 -13.45 -8.00 -16.02
C LYS A 38 -12.68 -6.90 -16.73
N VAL A 39 -13.11 -6.57 -17.95
CA VAL A 39 -12.67 -5.35 -18.65
C VAL A 39 -12.91 -4.15 -17.71
N ASP A 40 -11.97 -3.20 -17.72
CA ASP A 40 -11.99 -2.00 -16.86
C ASP A 40 -11.90 -2.26 -15.34
N SER A 41 -11.42 -3.45 -14.95
CA SER A 41 -11.09 -3.69 -13.54
C SER A 41 -9.90 -2.84 -13.10
N THR A 42 -9.98 -2.36 -11.87
CA THR A 42 -8.96 -1.57 -11.21
C THR A 42 -8.33 -2.39 -10.06
N LEU A 43 -7.14 -2.01 -9.60
CA LEU A 43 -6.47 -2.67 -8.48
C LEU A 43 -6.22 -1.70 -7.34
N ARG A 44 -6.44 -2.17 -6.10
CA ARG A 44 -5.90 -1.58 -4.88
C ARG A 44 -4.74 -2.45 -4.46
N ILE A 45 -3.59 -1.85 -4.24
CA ILE A 45 -2.38 -2.53 -3.76
C ILE A 45 -2.08 -1.98 -2.38
N VAL A 46 -2.05 -2.85 -1.38
CA VAL A 46 -1.88 -2.49 0.03
C VAL A 46 -0.56 -3.08 0.56
N ILE A 47 0.23 -2.26 1.24
CA ILE A 47 1.44 -2.69 1.96
C ILE A 47 1.12 -2.83 3.45
N LEU A 48 1.51 -3.97 4.04
CA LEU A 48 1.08 -4.38 5.37
C LEU A 48 2.23 -4.94 6.19
N ASP A 49 2.30 -4.58 7.46
CA ASP A 49 3.20 -5.20 8.41
C ASP A 49 2.52 -6.41 9.06
N LYS A 50 3.06 -7.61 8.82
CA LYS A 50 2.52 -8.87 9.36
C LYS A 50 2.57 -8.97 10.88
N ARG A 51 3.40 -8.17 11.54
CA ARG A 51 3.58 -8.24 13.00
C ARG A 51 2.46 -7.51 13.73
N SER A 52 2.06 -6.37 13.17
CA SER A 52 1.06 -5.47 13.75
C SER A 52 -0.28 -5.51 13.02
N HIS A 53 -0.30 -6.06 11.81
CA HIS A 53 -1.41 -5.99 10.85
C HIS A 53 -1.80 -4.57 10.42
N LEU A 54 -0.92 -3.58 10.68
CA LEU A 54 -1.15 -2.19 10.31
C LEU A 54 -0.52 -1.88 8.94
N THR A 55 -1.06 -0.85 8.27
CA THR A 55 -0.41 -0.25 7.10
C THR A 55 0.67 0.75 7.57
N PRO A 56 1.76 0.95 6.81
CA PRO A 56 2.59 2.13 6.97
C PRO A 56 1.80 3.41 6.73
N GLY A 57 2.22 4.52 7.33
CA GLY A 57 1.48 5.80 7.25
C GLY A 57 1.66 6.59 5.95
N TRP A 58 2.64 6.23 5.11
CA TRP A 58 2.95 6.96 3.88
C TRP A 58 3.47 6.03 2.78
N ILE A 59 3.03 6.29 1.54
CA ILE A 59 3.53 5.62 0.35
C ILE A 59 3.78 6.61 -0.81
N ALA A 60 4.88 6.41 -1.52
CA ALA A 60 5.18 7.05 -2.79
C ALA A 60 5.30 5.98 -3.87
N VAL A 61 4.83 6.27 -5.09
CA VAL A 61 4.73 5.29 -6.16
C VAL A 61 5.17 5.85 -7.51
N LYS A 62 5.77 4.98 -8.32
CA LYS A 62 6.18 5.25 -9.69
C LYS A 62 5.80 4.11 -10.62
N SER A 63 5.22 4.46 -11.76
CA SER A 63 4.99 3.57 -12.90
C SER A 63 5.36 4.26 -14.20
N ASP A 64 5.62 3.48 -15.24
CA ASP A 64 5.73 4.00 -16.61
C ASP A 64 4.38 4.53 -17.13
N ARG A 65 3.26 4.15 -16.46
CA ARG A 65 1.91 4.69 -16.67
C ARG A 65 1.47 5.52 -15.46
N GLN A 66 2.22 6.58 -15.16
CA GLN A 66 2.07 7.35 -13.92
C GLN A 66 0.67 7.99 -13.76
N ASP A 67 0.01 8.33 -14.86
CA ASP A 67 -1.36 8.83 -14.90
C ASP A 67 -2.42 7.80 -14.47
N GLU A 68 -2.06 6.52 -14.47
CA GLU A 68 -2.91 5.40 -14.07
C GLU A 68 -2.62 4.88 -12.68
N VAL A 69 -1.69 5.50 -11.93
CA VAL A 69 -1.28 5.05 -10.60
C VAL A 69 -1.23 6.23 -9.62
N GLY A 70 -1.93 6.10 -8.50
CA GLY A 70 -1.89 7.11 -7.45
C GLY A 70 -2.03 6.50 -6.06
N SER A 71 -1.37 7.11 -5.07
CA SER A 71 -1.68 6.84 -3.66
C SER A 71 -3.15 7.19 -3.40
N GLY A 72 -3.89 6.32 -2.75
CA GLY A 72 -5.31 6.56 -2.55
C GLY A 72 -6.01 5.48 -1.77
N TRP A 73 -7.22 5.83 -1.36
CA TRP A 73 -8.12 4.99 -0.59
C TRP A 73 -9.54 5.16 -1.12
N ASP A 74 -10.31 4.07 -1.11
CA ASP A 74 -11.75 4.10 -1.31
C ASP A 74 -12.42 2.95 -0.56
N GLY A 75 -13.76 2.98 -0.49
CA GLY A 75 -14.55 2.00 0.25
C GLY A 75 -14.46 0.56 -0.26
N SER A 76 -13.78 0.30 -1.38
CA SER A 76 -13.56 -1.09 -1.82
C SER A 76 -12.59 -1.85 -0.90
N LEU A 77 -11.74 -1.13 -0.15
CA LEU A 77 -10.86 -1.74 0.85
C LEU A 77 -11.67 -2.28 2.05
N ASP A 78 -12.66 -1.52 2.50
CA ASP A 78 -13.59 -1.96 3.56
C ASP A 78 -14.40 -3.17 3.09
N ALA A 79 -14.97 -3.09 1.88
CA ALA A 79 -15.70 -4.21 1.28
C ALA A 79 -14.82 -5.47 1.12
N ALA A 80 -13.52 -5.29 0.83
CA ALA A 80 -12.59 -6.41 0.78
C ALA A 80 -12.34 -6.99 2.17
N ALA A 81 -12.13 -6.16 3.20
CA ALA A 81 -11.95 -6.58 4.58
C ALA A 81 -13.15 -7.35 5.14
N GLU A 82 -14.38 -6.94 4.79
CA GLU A 82 -15.60 -7.68 5.12
C GLU A 82 -15.68 -9.03 4.41
N ARG A 83 -15.29 -9.09 3.13
CA ARG A 83 -15.39 -10.30 2.31
C ARG A 83 -14.32 -11.34 2.62
N TYR A 84 -13.09 -10.92 2.91
CA TYR A 84 -11.98 -11.80 3.21
C TYR A 84 -11.56 -11.62 4.66
N SER A 85 -11.91 -12.56 5.52
CA SER A 85 -11.58 -12.51 6.96
C SER A 85 -10.10 -12.31 7.26
N TRP A 86 -9.25 -12.74 6.35
CA TRP A 86 -7.80 -12.59 6.44
C TRP A 86 -7.31 -11.16 6.17
N LEU A 87 -8.19 -10.30 5.64
CA LEU A 87 -8.04 -8.85 5.49
C LEU A 87 -8.61 -8.05 6.67
N HIS A 88 -9.32 -8.68 7.60
CA HIS A 88 -10.09 -7.98 8.65
C HIS A 88 -9.20 -7.25 9.67
N ASP A 89 -7.93 -7.64 9.81
CA ASP A 89 -6.99 -6.98 10.73
C ASP A 89 -6.33 -5.74 10.12
N PHE A 90 -6.58 -5.46 8.83
CA PHE A 90 -6.09 -4.24 8.19
C PHE A 90 -6.93 -3.08 8.65
N ASP A 91 -6.36 -2.29 9.56
CA ASP A 91 -7.02 -1.11 10.08
C ASP A 91 -7.13 -0.06 8.97
N THR A 92 -8.27 -0.05 8.26
CA THR A 92 -8.59 0.94 7.21
C THR A 92 -9.02 2.29 7.79
N ARG A 93 -8.70 2.55 9.06
CA ARG A 93 -9.29 3.65 9.84
C ARG A 93 -8.85 5.02 9.37
N GLN A 94 -9.85 5.90 9.30
CA GLN A 94 -9.72 7.34 9.16
C GLN A 94 -9.07 7.93 10.43
N LEU A 95 -7.93 8.60 10.28
CA LEU A 95 -7.22 9.26 11.39
C LEU A 95 -7.76 10.68 11.61
N ASP A 96 -8.60 10.92 12.62
CA ASP A 96 -9.00 12.26 13.11
C ASP A 96 -9.31 13.30 12.00
N GLY A 97 -10.21 12.94 11.08
CA GLY A 97 -10.67 13.86 10.02
C GLY A 97 -9.62 14.18 8.94
N SER A 98 -8.43 13.61 9.03
CA SER A 98 -7.43 13.59 7.97
C SER A 98 -7.31 12.17 7.43
N TYR A 99 -7.24 12.03 6.11
CA TYR A 99 -6.96 10.73 5.49
C TYR A 99 -5.49 10.39 5.72
N GLY A 100 -5.15 10.01 6.96
CA GLY A 100 -3.84 9.47 7.32
C GLY A 100 -3.56 8.30 6.39
N GLY A 101 -2.54 8.46 5.55
CA GLY A 101 -2.29 7.61 4.40
C GLY A 101 -2.25 6.14 4.78
N ALA A 102 -3.31 5.41 4.47
CA ALA A 102 -3.17 3.99 4.20
C ALA A 102 -2.12 3.91 3.08
N SER A 103 -1.05 3.14 3.29
CA SER A 103 -0.05 2.84 2.24
C SER A 103 -0.64 1.90 1.19
N THR A 104 -1.66 2.44 0.54
CA THR A 104 -2.41 1.89 -0.55
C THR A 104 -2.17 2.78 -1.75
N PHE A 105 -1.97 2.15 -2.89
CA PHE A 105 -2.11 2.83 -4.16
C PHE A 105 -3.13 2.12 -5.01
N ILE A 106 -3.83 2.92 -5.80
CA ILE A 106 -4.85 2.49 -6.72
C ILE A 106 -4.27 2.59 -8.11
N THR A 107 -4.57 1.60 -8.95
CA THR A 107 -4.39 1.74 -10.38
C THR A 107 -5.71 1.60 -11.13
N SER A 108 -5.91 2.52 -12.09
CA SER A 108 -7.05 2.51 -13.00
C SER A 108 -6.91 1.51 -14.14
N SER A 109 -5.77 0.83 -14.25
CA SER A 109 -5.44 -0.05 -15.38
C SER A 109 -4.52 -1.18 -14.93
N LEU A 110 -4.87 -2.41 -15.31
CA LEU A 110 -4.06 -3.57 -14.96
C LEU A 110 -2.70 -3.60 -15.69
N ASP A 111 -2.56 -2.79 -16.75
CA ASP A 111 -1.33 -2.66 -17.53
C ASP A 111 -0.32 -1.68 -16.92
N ALA A 112 -0.66 -1.03 -15.79
CA ALA A 112 0.27 -0.16 -15.06
C ALA A 112 1.37 -0.93 -14.31
N SER A 113 1.35 -2.28 -14.39
CA SER A 113 2.43 -3.13 -13.88
C SER A 113 3.67 -2.99 -14.78
N PRO A 114 4.89 -2.92 -14.20
CA PRO A 114 5.22 -3.00 -12.78
C PRO A 114 5.20 -1.64 -12.08
N VAL A 115 4.91 -1.64 -10.77
CA VAL A 115 4.93 -0.41 -9.95
C VAL A 115 6.05 -0.49 -8.93
N THR A 116 6.89 0.55 -8.92
CA THR A 116 7.87 0.77 -7.86
C THR A 116 7.21 1.59 -6.76
N PHE A 117 7.39 1.20 -5.51
CA PHE A 117 6.85 1.94 -4.38
C PHE A 117 7.92 2.13 -3.30
N GLN A 118 7.74 3.17 -2.52
CA GLN A 118 8.52 3.43 -1.32
C GLN A 118 7.58 3.73 -0.16
N THR A 119 7.92 3.19 1.01
CA THR A 119 7.25 3.50 2.27
C THR A 119 8.26 3.75 3.38
N VAL A 120 7.82 4.39 4.45
CA VAL A 120 8.64 4.71 5.62
C VAL A 120 7.97 4.14 6.86
N LEU A 121 8.71 3.36 7.63
CA LEU A 121 8.30 2.95 8.98
C LEU A 121 9.03 3.83 10.00
N ARG A 122 8.26 4.45 10.89
CA ARG A 122 8.81 5.24 12.00
C ARG A 122 8.89 4.41 13.27
N PRO A 123 9.84 4.66 14.19
CA PRO A 123 9.84 4.01 15.49
C PRO A 123 8.51 4.21 16.24
N ALA A 124 8.12 3.23 17.03
CA ALA A 124 6.92 3.33 17.85
C ALA A 124 7.02 4.51 18.84
N ARG A 125 6.00 5.37 18.84
CA ARG A 125 5.90 6.48 19.80
C ARG A 125 5.03 6.05 20.98
N PRO A 126 5.56 6.03 22.22
CA PRO A 126 4.76 5.70 23.39
C PRO A 126 3.56 6.65 23.52
N GLY A 127 2.37 6.09 23.79
CA GLY A 127 1.15 6.87 23.97
C GLY A 127 0.42 7.25 22.68
N THR A 128 0.86 6.78 21.50
CA THR A 128 0.05 6.87 20.28
C THR A 128 -1.31 6.20 20.53
N PRO A 129 -2.44 6.92 20.36
CA PRO A 129 -3.76 6.33 20.50
C PRO A 129 -3.93 5.15 19.53
N PRO A 130 -4.67 4.09 19.90
CA PRO A 130 -4.91 2.96 19.01
C PRO A 130 -5.50 3.38 17.65
N GLY A 131 -6.37 4.40 17.66
CA GLY A 131 -6.97 4.96 16.46
C GLY A 131 -6.02 5.78 15.58
N SER A 132 -4.74 5.92 15.95
CA SER A 132 -3.68 6.62 15.20
C SER A 132 -2.45 5.74 14.94
N ALA A 133 -2.57 4.44 15.21
CA ALA A 133 -1.47 3.50 15.06
C ALA A 133 -1.22 3.18 13.59
N ILE A 134 0.07 3.11 13.23
CA ILE A 134 0.56 2.66 11.93
C ILE A 134 1.64 1.59 12.14
N ALA A 135 2.06 0.91 11.08
CA ALA A 135 3.22 0.03 11.14
C ALA A 135 4.49 0.79 11.57
N THR A 136 5.33 0.17 12.41
CA THR A 136 6.48 0.83 13.03
C THR A 136 7.81 0.12 12.79
N ALA A 137 8.90 0.88 12.79
CA ALA A 137 10.27 0.38 12.72
C ALA A 137 10.77 -0.08 14.12
N PRO A 138 11.77 -0.99 14.17
CA PRO A 138 12.40 -1.67 13.04
C PRO A 138 11.56 -2.86 12.54
N ALA A 139 11.55 -3.14 11.25
CA ALA A 139 10.96 -4.31 10.60
C ALA A 139 11.96 -4.98 9.64
N ALA A 140 11.82 -6.28 9.41
CA ALA A 140 12.49 -6.95 8.29
C ALA A 140 11.69 -6.77 7.00
N VAL A 141 12.33 -6.88 5.83
CA VAL A 141 11.61 -6.91 4.54
C VAL A 141 10.56 -8.01 4.51
N GLY A 142 10.92 -9.17 5.07
CA GLY A 142 10.02 -10.32 5.20
C GLY A 142 8.87 -10.09 6.18
N ASP A 143 8.83 -9.01 6.95
CA ASP A 143 7.67 -8.64 7.77
C ASP A 143 6.61 -7.88 6.96
N LEU A 144 6.99 -7.33 5.80
CA LEU A 144 6.07 -6.65 4.91
C LEU A 144 5.40 -7.62 3.92
N MET A 145 4.08 -7.48 3.79
CA MET A 145 3.25 -8.21 2.85
C MET A 145 2.61 -7.25 1.85
N ILE A 146 2.53 -7.68 0.60
CA ILE A 146 1.82 -6.96 -0.45
C ILE A 146 0.50 -7.68 -0.72
N VAL A 147 -0.58 -6.90 -0.77
CA VAL A 147 -1.92 -7.41 -1.04
C VAL A 147 -2.47 -6.73 -2.28
N LEU A 148 -2.99 -7.52 -3.22
CA LEU A 148 -3.65 -7.04 -4.43
C LEU A 148 -5.14 -7.32 -4.34
N ILE A 149 -5.96 -6.31 -4.56
CA ILE A 149 -7.42 -6.38 -4.51
C ILE A 149 -7.95 -5.87 -5.83
N SER A 150 -8.64 -6.71 -6.59
CA SER A 150 -9.29 -6.31 -7.84
C SER A 150 -10.72 -5.93 -7.61
N VAL A 151 -11.10 -4.81 -8.22
CA VAL A 151 -12.43 -4.24 -8.16
C VAL A 151 -12.93 -4.03 -9.58
N GLY A 152 -14.14 -4.50 -9.84
CA GLY A 152 -14.79 -4.31 -11.14
C GLY A 152 -15.26 -2.88 -11.37
N PRO A 153 -15.73 -2.58 -12.59
CA PRO A 153 -16.36 -1.29 -12.90
C PRO A 153 -17.69 -1.07 -12.16
N ASP A 154 -18.28 -2.14 -11.62
CA ASP A 154 -19.45 -2.12 -10.73
C ASP A 154 -19.09 -1.72 -9.28
N GLY A 155 -17.79 -1.53 -8.97
CA GLY A 155 -17.31 -1.27 -7.62
C GLY A 155 -17.21 -2.51 -6.75
N GLU A 156 -17.51 -3.71 -7.27
CA GLU A 156 -17.45 -4.93 -6.50
C GLU A 156 -16.04 -5.50 -6.42
N VAL A 157 -15.65 -5.95 -5.23
CA VAL A 157 -14.40 -6.68 -5.03
C VAL A 157 -14.51 -8.07 -5.65
N HIS A 158 -13.78 -8.33 -6.73
CA HIS A 158 -13.84 -9.61 -7.44
C HIS A 158 -12.87 -10.65 -6.89
N TRP A 159 -11.66 -10.24 -6.50
CA TRP A 159 -10.66 -11.13 -5.89
C TRP A 159 -9.67 -10.34 -5.04
N ALA A 160 -9.07 -11.02 -4.06
CA ALA A 160 -7.94 -10.53 -3.30
C ALA A 160 -6.83 -11.60 -3.25
N HIS A 161 -5.57 -11.19 -3.35
CA HIS A 161 -4.41 -12.07 -3.34
C HIS A 161 -3.28 -11.48 -2.47
N ARG A 162 -2.57 -12.36 -1.76
CA ARG A 162 -1.38 -12.03 -0.98
C ARG A 162 -0.15 -12.38 -1.80
N GLN A 163 0.68 -11.40 -2.10
CA GLN A 163 2.03 -11.64 -2.59
C GLN A 163 2.98 -11.65 -1.38
N LEU A 164 3.61 -12.79 -1.17
CA LEU A 164 4.70 -12.94 -0.20
C LEU A 164 5.98 -12.48 -0.89
N ASN A 165 6.65 -11.49 -0.30
CA ASN A 165 8.01 -11.10 -0.67
C ASN A 165 9.02 -12.16 -0.24
#